data_AF-A0A2W6Z473-F1
#
_entry.id   AF-A0A2W6Z473-F1
#
_cell.length_a   1.000
_cell.length_b   1.000
_cell.length_c   1.000
_cell.angle_alpha   90.00
_cell.angle_beta   90.00
_cell.angle_gamma   90.00
#
_symmetry.space_group_name_H-M   'P 1'
#
loop_
_entity.id
_entity.type
_entity.pdbx_description
1 polymer ?
#
loop_
_entity_poly.entity_id
_entity_poly.type
_entity_poly.pdbx_seq_one_letter_code
_entity_poly.pdbx_strand_id
1 'polypeptide(L)' 'MIWELCIRYANGRETVLDVFQSQAIAQNRVDKLYAEGYPMHFAYFVRSKGATP' A
#
# COMPACT_ATOMS: atom_id res chain seq x y z
N MET A 1 -11.39 6.03 -9.69
CA MET A 1 -10.48 6.24 -8.54
C MET A 1 -9.57 5.03 -8.46
N ILE A 2 -8.27 5.21 -8.37
CA ILE A 2 -7.31 4.11 -8.24
C ILE A 2 -6.77 4.10 -6.80
N TRP A 3 -6.42 2.92 -6.32
CA TRP A 3 -5.94 2.70 -4.96
C TRP A 3 -4.49 2.24 -5.05
N GLU A 4 -3.56 3.04 -4.57
CA GLU A 4 -2.14 2.71 -4.57
C GLU A 4 -1.80 2.03 -3.24
N LEU A 5 -1.17 0.85 -3.33
CA LEU A 5 -0.48 0.23 -2.20
C LEU A 5 0.92 0.83 -2.12
N CYS A 6 1.20 1.46 -0.99
CA CYS A 6 2.47 2.12 -0.74
C CYS A 6 3.20 1.46 0.43
N ILE A 7 4.53 1.49 0.36
CA ILE A 7 5.42 1.16 1.46
C ILE A 7 6.15 2.42 1.92
N ARG A 8 6.15 2.66 3.23
CA ARG A 8 7.00 3.67 3.87
C ARG A 8 8.15 2.99 4.58
N TYR A 9 9.36 3.38 4.18
CA TYR A 9 10.60 2.91 4.78
C TYR A 9 10.92 3.72 6.05
N ALA A 10 11.73 3.15 6.96
CA ALA A 10 12.16 3.84 8.18
C ALA A 10 12.90 5.18 7.92
N ASN A 11 13.48 5.36 6.74
CA ASN A 11 14.12 6.61 6.32
C ASN A 11 13.11 7.68 5.81
N GLY A 12 11.81 7.44 5.95
CA GLY A 12 10.74 8.34 5.52
C GLY A 12 10.43 8.32 4.03
N ARG A 13 11.14 7.52 3.21
CA ARG A 13 10.82 7.37 1.79
C ARG A 13 9.55 6.55 1.60
N GLU A 14 8.80 6.90 0.57
CA GLU A 14 7.60 6.18 0.15
C GLU A 14 7.74 5.69 -1.28
N THR A 15 7.32 4.45 -1.52
CA THR A 15 7.30 3.85 -2.85
C THR A 15 5.93 3.22 -3.09
N VAL A 16 5.39 3.40 -4.31
CA VAL A 16 4.21 2.66 -4.76
C VAL A 16 4.65 1.27 -5.16
N LEU A 17 4.06 0.25 -4.54
CA LEU A 17 4.31 -1.15 -4.85
C LEU A 17 3.37 -1.66 -5.93
N ASP A 18 2.09 -1.28 -5.83
CA ASP A 18 1.05 -1.79 -6.72
C ASP A 18 -0.15 -0.84 -6.76
N VAL A 19 -1.02 -1.01 -7.76
CA VAL A 19 -2.19 -0.17 -7.99
C VAL A 19 -3.42 -1.03 -8.25
N PHE A 20 -4.49 -0.75 -7.53
CA PHE A 20 -5.73 -1.51 -7.54
C PHE A 20 -6.91 -0.64 -7.97
N GLN A 21 -7.90 -1.26 -8.60
CA GLN A 21 -9.16 -0.59 -8.93
C GLN A 21 -10.15 -0.57 -7.75
N SER A 22 -9.89 -1.35 -6.69
CA SER A 22 -10.77 -1.47 -5.52
C SER A 22 -9.99 -1.35 -4.22
N GLN A 23 -10.53 -0.56 -3.28
CA GLN A 23 -9.98 -0.38 -1.94
C GLN A 23 -9.87 -1.70 -1.18
N ALA A 24 -10.92 -2.53 -1.28
CA ALA A 24 -10.99 -3.79 -0.54
C ALA A 24 -9.87 -4.76 -0.99
N ILE A 25 -9.53 -4.76 -2.27
CA ILE A 25 -8.45 -5.59 -2.81
C ILE A 25 -7.10 -5.06 -2.33
N ALA A 26 -6.89 -3.74 -2.37
CA ALA A 26 -5.66 -3.11 -1.87
C ALA A 26 -5.45 -3.40 -0.38
N GLN A 27 -6.51 -3.32 0.44
CA GLN A 27 -6.45 -3.59 1.87
C GLN A 27 -6.16 -5.07 2.16
N ASN A 28 -6.85 -5.99 1.49
CA ASN A 28 -6.57 -7.43 1.61
C ASN A 28 -5.10 -7.74 1.25
N ARG A 29 -4.52 -7.04 0.27
CA ARG A 29 -3.10 -7.22 -0.06
C ARG A 29 -2.18 -6.76 1.08
N VAL A 30 -2.51 -5.66 1.76
CA VAL A 30 -1.79 -5.22 2.98
C VAL A 30 -1.86 -6.27 4.07
N ASP A 31 -3.04 -6.81 4.34
CA ASP A 31 -3.24 -7.80 5.40
C ASP A 31 -2.43 -9.09 5.12
N LYS A 32 -2.38 -9.52 3.86
CA LYS A 32 -1.52 -10.64 3.43
C LYS A 32 -0.04 -10.35 3.61
N LEU A 33 0.42 -9.14 3.28
CA LEU A 33 1.82 -8.75 3.50
C LEU A 33 2.20 -8.78 4.98
N TYR A 34 1.30 -8.35 5.87
CA TYR A 34 1.52 -8.48 7.31
C TYR A 34 1.49 -9.94 7.79
N ALA A 35 0.64 -10.79 7.21
CA ALA A 35 0.55 -12.21 7.56
C ALA A 35 1.76 -13.04 7.08
N GLU A 36 2.42 -12.64 5.98
CA GLU A 36 3.59 -13.32 5.43
C GLU A 36 4.88 -13.16 6.28
N GLY A 37 4.83 -12.45 7.41
CA GLY A 37 5.93 -12.37 8.38
C GLY A 37 6.96 -11.27 8.10
N TYR A 38 6.52 -10.15 7.52
CA TYR A 38 7.41 -9.06 7.12
C TYR A 38 8.13 -8.37 8.30
N PRO A 39 9.39 -7.91 8.10
CA PRO A 39 10.12 -7.15 9.11
C PRO A 39 9.37 -5.87 9.50
N MET A 40 9.18 -5.68 10.81
CA MET A 40 8.49 -4.55 11.46
C MET A 40 9.03 -3.14 11.13
N HIS A 41 10.03 -3.02 10.25
CA HIS A 41 10.68 -1.76 9.89
C HIS A 41 10.02 -1.02 8.71
N PHE A 42 8.96 -1.59 8.13
CA PHE A 42 8.21 -1.00 7.03
C PHE A 42 6.74 -0.81 7.39
N ALA A 43 6.15 0.29 6.94
CA ALA A 43 4.72 0.53 7.08
C ALA A 43 4.04 0.45 5.71
N TYR A 44 3.15 -0.52 5.55
CA TYR A 44 2.30 -0.64 4.36
C TYR A 44 1.01 0.13 4.57
N PHE A 45 0.61 0.92 3.57
CA PHE A 45 -0.62 1.69 3.62
C PHE A 45 -1.24 1.82 2.23
N VAL A 46 -2.55 2.05 2.21
CA VAL A 46 -3.31 2.26 0.99
C VAL A 46 -3.67 3.75 0.89
N ARG A 47 -3.44 4.36 -0.27
CA ARG A 47 -3.91 5.72 -0.55
C ARG A 47 -4.81 5.75 -1.78
N SER A 48 -5.86 6.56 -1.72
CA SER A 48 -6.68 6.82 -2.89
C SER A 48 -5.99 7.88 -3.75
N LYS A 49 -5.84 7.58 -5.04
CA LYS A 49 -5.62 8.61 -6.05
C LYS A 49 -6.95 8.84 -6.76
N GLY A 50 -7.50 10.03 -6.54
CA GLY A 50 -8.42 10.61 -7.50
C GLY A 50 -7.71 10.63 -8.85
N ALA A 51 -8.37 10.17 -9.91
CA ALA A 51 -7.89 10.47 -11.24
C ALA A 51 -7.93 12.00 -11.35
N THR A 52 -6.78 12.64 -11.17
CA THR A 52 -6.66 14.07 -11.48
C THR A 52 -6.90 14.18 -12.99
N PRO A 53 -7.81 15.06 -13.44
CA PRO A 53 -8.10 15.26 -14.86
C PRO A 53 -6.86 15.69 -15.65
#